data_AF-A0A930QPZ1-F1
#
_entry.id   AF-A0A930QPZ1-F1
#
_cell.length_a   1.000
_cell.length_b   1.000
_cell.length_c   1.000
_cell.angle_alpha   90.00
_cell.angle_beta   90.00
_cell.angle_gamma   90.00
#
_symmetry.space_group_name_H-M   'P 1'
#
loop_
_entity.id
_entity.type
_entity.pdbx_description
1 polymer ?
#
loop_
_entity_poly.entity_id
_entity_poly.type
_entity_poly.pdbx_seq_one_letter_code
_entity_poly.pdbx_strand_id
1 'polypeptide(L)'
;MGLRTKSVLFFDLCVVLICVCMALIGWESANSGFNSALQTQALSNVKLIVENMNALFPGDWSLQDGKLYKGDHRFGDNQEGADKLG
;
A
#
# COMPACT_ATOMS: atom_id res chain seq x y z
N MET A 1 52.85 4.89 13.72
CA MET A 1 51.58 5.54 14.12
C MET A 1 51.43 5.44 15.63
N GLY A 2 51.27 6.56 16.34
CA GLY A 2 51.15 6.56 17.80
C GLY A 2 49.84 5.91 18.27
N LEU A 3 49.80 5.43 19.52
CA LEU A 3 48.63 4.77 20.13
C LEU A 3 47.33 5.59 19.96
N ARG A 4 47.39 6.92 20.06
CA ARG A 4 46.24 7.83 19.81
C ARG A 4 45.60 7.62 18.43
N THR A 5 46.40 7.48 17.37
CA THR A 5 45.88 7.34 16.00
C THR A 5 45.19 6.00 15.80
N LYS A 6 45.70 4.92 16.40
CA LYS A 6 45.07 3.58 16.35
C LYS A 6 43.71 3.57 17.06
N SER A 7 43.62 4.22 18.23
CA SER A 7 42.36 4.31 18.97
C SER A 7 41.30 5.14 18.25
N VAL A 8 41.70 6.25 17.61
CA VAL A 8 40.79 7.07 16.81
C VAL A 8 40.28 6.30 15.59
N LEU A 9 41.16 5.61 14.86
CA LEU A 9 40.78 4.76 13.72
C LEU A 9 39.81 3.64 14.11
N PHE A 10 40.00 3.02 15.28
CA PHE A 10 39.09 1.99 15.78
C PHE A 10 37.70 2.55 16.09
N PHE A 11 37.64 3.71 16.74
CA PHE A 11 36.37 4.36 17.06
C PHE A 11 35.61 4.75 15.79
N ASP A 12 36.32 5.31 14.81
CA ASP A 12 35.74 5.71 13.52
C ASP A 12 35.19 4.50 12.75
N LEU A 13 35.90 3.36 12.79
CA LEU A 13 35.44 2.11 12.20
C LEU A 13 34.16 1.57 12.88
N CYS A 14 34.04 1.71 14.19
CA CYS A 14 32.81 1.37 14.92
C CYS A 14 31.63 2.27 14.50
N VAL A 15 31.87 3.57 14.31
CA VAL A 15 30.84 4.51 13.84
C VAL A 15 30.36 4.12 12.44
N VAL A 16 31.28 3.83 11.52
CA VAL A 16 30.94 3.37 10.17
C VAL A 16 30.11 2.09 10.21
N LEU A 17 30.49 1.13 11.07
CA LEU A 17 29.73 -0.12 11.26
C LEU A 17 28.29 0.14 11.72
N ILE A 18 28.10 1.03 12.69
CA ILE A 18 26.77 1.40 13.19
C ILE A 18 25.94 2.06 12.06
N CYS A 19 26.54 2.94 11.26
CA CYS A 19 25.87 3.55 10.12
C CYS A 19 25.41 2.49 9.09
N VAL A 20 26.24 1.49 8.80
CA VAL A 20 25.89 0.38 7.91
C VAL A 20 24.73 -0.44 8.49
N CYS A 21 24.77 -0.78 9.77
CA CYS A 21 23.68 -1.51 10.42
C CYS A 21 22.36 -0.74 10.36
N MET A 22 22.37 0.56 10.65
CA MET A 22 21.18 1.41 10.55
C MET A 22 20.65 1.49 9.12
N ALA A 23 21.53 1.56 8.12
CA ALA A 23 21.11 1.57 6.72
C ALA A 23 20.41 0.26 6.31
N LEU A 24 20.91 -0.89 6.78
CA LEU A 24 20.31 -2.20 6.50
C LEU A 24 18.94 -2.35 7.17
N ILE A 25 18.83 -2.00 8.46
CA ILE A 25 17.56 -2.04 9.19
C ILE A 25 16.55 -1.07 8.58
N GLY A 26 16.99 0.14 8.22
CA GLY A 26 16.16 1.14 7.57
C GLY A 26 15.65 0.67 6.21
N TRP A 27 16.48 -0.03 5.43
CA TRP A 27 16.07 -0.61 4.15
C TRP A 27 15.00 -1.68 4.32
N GLU A 28 15.20 -2.61 5.25
CA GLU A 28 14.24 -3.69 5.52
C GLU A 28 12.91 -3.14 6.07
N SER A 29 12.99 -2.17 6.99
CA SER A 29 11.82 -1.49 7.57
C SER A 29 11.07 -0.66 6.53
N ALA A 30 11.76 0.05 5.66
CA ALA A 30 11.13 0.81 4.58
C ALA A 30 10.45 -0.12 3.56
N ASN A 31 11.12 -1.21 3.15
CA ASN A 31 10.57 -2.14 2.17
C ASN A 31 9.32 -2.87 2.70
N SER A 32 9.36 -3.32 3.96
CA SER A 32 8.21 -3.96 4.63
C SER A 32 7.09 -2.96 4.94
N GLY A 33 7.45 -1.76 5.40
CA GLY A 33 6.52 -0.67 5.69
C GLY A 33 5.78 -0.18 4.45
N PHE A 34 6.46 -0.06 3.31
CA PHE A 34 5.85 0.37 2.05
C PHE A 34 4.86 -0.67 1.52
N ASN A 35 5.23 -1.96 1.54
CA ASN A 35 4.34 -3.04 1.10
C ASN A 35 3.08 -3.12 1.98
N SER A 36 3.25 -3.03 3.30
CA SER A 36 2.12 -3.04 4.22
C SER A 36 1.25 -1.80 4.06
N ALA A 37 1.82 -0.60 3.93
CA ALA A 37 1.05 0.63 3.76
C ALA A 37 0.27 0.65 2.45
N LEU A 38 0.88 0.23 1.34
CA LEU A 38 0.19 0.10 0.05
C LEU A 38 -0.95 -0.91 0.12
N GLN A 39 -0.73 -2.07 0.75
CA GLN A 39 -1.76 -3.09 0.89
C GLN A 39 -2.91 -2.59 1.78
N THR A 40 -2.60 -1.94 2.90
CA THR A 40 -3.61 -1.35 3.78
C THR A 40 -4.42 -0.25 3.08
N GLN A 41 -3.76 0.60 2.30
CA GLN A 41 -4.42 1.66 1.55
C GLN A 41 -5.30 1.10 0.41
N ALA A 42 -4.82 0.09 -0.32
CA ALA A 42 -5.61 -0.58 -1.33
C ALA A 42 -6.87 -1.22 -0.71
N LEU A 43 -6.71 -1.91 0.43
CA LEU A 43 -7.84 -2.52 1.15
C LEU A 43 -8.82 -1.47 1.66
N SER A 44 -8.36 -0.34 2.22
CA SER A 44 -9.25 0.73 2.67
C SER A 44 -9.99 1.37 1.51
N ASN A 45 -9.32 1.60 0.38
CA ASN A 45 -9.93 2.18 -0.81
C ASN A 45 -11.00 1.25 -1.39
N VAL A 46 -10.70 -0.05 -1.50
CA VAL A 46 -11.68 -1.06 -1.93
C VAL A 46 -12.88 -1.09 -0.98
N LYS A 47 -12.65 -1.05 0.34
CA LYS A 47 -13.72 -1.01 1.33
C LYS A 47 -14.63 0.20 1.14
N LEU A 48 -14.04 1.39 0.97
CA LEU A 48 -14.81 2.62 0.70
C LEU A 48 -15.59 2.55 -0.61
N ILE A 49 -15.00 1.98 -1.67
CA ILE A 49 -15.69 1.79 -2.95
C ILE A 49 -16.88 0.85 -2.78
N VAL A 50 -16.69 -0.29 -2.09
CA VAL A 50 -17.77 -1.26 -1.84
C VAL A 50 -18.89 -0.65 -1.00
N GLU A 51 -18.54 0.09 0.06
CA GLU A 51 -19.51 0.78 0.90
C GLU A 51 -20.30 1.84 0.12
N ASN A 52 -19.63 2.69 -0.66
CA ASN A 52 -20.29 3.67 -1.53
C ASN A 52 -21.17 2.99 -2.57
N MET A 53 -20.70 1.90 -3.18
CA MET A 53 -21.46 1.16 -4.18
C MET A 53 -22.68 0.44 -3.57
N ASN A 54 -22.62 0.01 -2.31
CA ASN A 54 -23.78 -0.52 -1.58
C ASN A 54 -24.77 0.59 -1.21
N ALA A 55 -24.28 1.79 -0.91
CA ALA A 55 -25.13 2.94 -0.59
C ALA A 55 -25.86 3.48 -1.84
N LEU A 56 -25.18 3.54 -2.98
CA LEU A 56 -25.74 4.03 -4.24
C LEU A 56 -26.66 3.02 -4.93
N PHE A 57 -26.32 1.73 -4.84
CA PHE A 57 -27.04 0.64 -5.48
C PHE A 57 -27.36 -0.45 -4.45
N PRO A 58 -28.45 -0.29 -3.69
CA PRO A 58 -28.88 -1.28 -2.72
C PRO A 58 -29.38 -2.55 -3.41
N GLY A 59 -29.03 -3.71 -2.86
CA GLY A 59 -29.44 -5.02 -3.37
C GLY A 59 -28.26 -5.91 -3.74
N ASP A 60 -28.52 -7.21 -3.87
CA ASP A 60 -27.49 -8.21 -4.17
C ASP A 60 -27.08 -8.18 -5.63
N TRP A 61 -25.87 -8.69 -5.87
CA TRP A 61 -25.39 -8.92 -7.23
C TRP A 61 -26.15 -10.08 -7.86
N SER A 62 -26.69 -9.86 -9.05
CA SER A 62 -27.33 -10.92 -9.84
C SER A 62 -26.92 -10.85 -11.31
N LEU A 63 -26.82 -12.02 -11.92
CA LEU A 63 -26.62 -12.17 -13.35
C LEU A 63 -27.97 -12.58 -13.95
N GLN A 64 -28.51 -11.74 -14.82
CA GLN A 64 -29.78 -11.98 -15.50
C GLN A 64 -29.54 -11.81 -17.00
N ASP A 65 -29.79 -12.87 -17.78
CA ASP A 65 -29.63 -12.90 -19.24
C ASP A 65 -28.28 -12.35 -19.73
N GLY A 66 -27.18 -12.76 -19.07
CA GLY A 66 -25.81 -12.35 -19.42
C GLY A 66 -25.44 -10.91 -19.04
N LYS A 67 -26.34 -10.19 -18.34
CA LYS A 67 -26.13 -8.82 -17.88
C LYS A 67 -25.97 -8.81 -16.36
N LEU A 68 -25.04 -7.98 -15.88
CA LEU A 68 -24.75 -7.84 -14.46
C LEU A 68 -25.67 -6.79 -13.83
N TYR A 69 -26.27 -7.12 -12.70
CA TYR A 69 -27.13 -6.23 -11.93
C TYR A 69 -26.69 -6.19 -10.47
N LYS A 70 -26.91 -5.05 -9.82
CA LYS A 70 -26.88 -4.91 -8.37
C LYS A 70 -28.20 -4.30 -7.90
N GLY A 71 -29.00 -5.10 -7.19
CA GLY A 71 -30.42 -4.78 -7.01
C GLY A 71 -31.09 -4.56 -8.37
N ASP A 72 -31.74 -3.41 -8.54
CA ASP A 72 -32.42 -3.04 -9.78
C ASP A 72 -31.50 -2.33 -10.80
N HIS A 73 -30.23 -2.07 -10.45
CA HIS A 73 -29.32 -1.32 -11.31
C HIS A 73 -28.50 -2.23 -12.22
N ARG A 74 -28.55 -2.01 -13.54
CA ARG A 74 -27.79 -2.75 -14.54
C ARG A 74 -26.41 -2.14 -14.78
N PHE A 75 -25.37 -2.94 -14.69
CA PHE A 75 -24.00 -2.58 -15.04
C PHE A 75 -23.66 -3.06 -16.46
N GLY A 76 -22.93 -2.23 -17.23
CA GLY A 76 -22.31 -2.63 -18.51
C GLY A 76 -22.68 -1.83 -19.76
N ASP A 77 -23.76 -1.04 -19.76
CA ASP A 77 -24.20 -0.33 -20.99
C ASP A 77 -23.76 1.15 -21.07
N ASN A 78 -23.26 1.77 -19.99
CA ASN A 78 -22.70 3.14 -20.03
C ASN A 78 -21.72 3.36 -18.86
N GLN A 79 -20.47 3.71 -19.17
CA GLN A 79 -19.36 3.89 -18.22
C GLN A 79 -19.36 5.21 -17.43
N GLU A 80 -20.52 5.81 -17.13
CA GLU A 80 -20.54 7.10 -16.40
C GLU A 80 -19.95 7.03 -14.98
N GLY A 81 -19.88 5.83 -14.39
CA GLY A 81 -19.26 5.61 -13.07
C GLY A 81 -17.76 5.29 -13.10
N ALA A 82 -17.24 4.79 -14.22
CA ALA A 82 -15.82 4.43 -14.35
C ALA A 82 -14.94 5.68 -14.51
N ASP A 83 -15.46 6.73 -15.13
CA ASP A 83 -14.75 8.00 -15.35
C ASP A 83 -14.51 8.80 -14.06
N LYS A 84 -15.22 8.48 -12.96
CA LYS A 84 -15.03 9.16 -11.66
C LYS A 84 -13.99 8.51 -10.75
N LEU A 85 -13.40 7.41 -11.20
CA LEU A 85 -12.40 6.62 -10.45
C LEU A 85 -10.97 6.79 -10.99
N GLY A 86 -10.76 7.72 -11.93
CA GLY A 86 -9.46 8.14 -12.46
C GLY A 86 -8.96 9.43 -11.81
#